data_AF-A0A832H007-F1
#
_entry.id   AF-A0A832H007-F1
#
_cell.length_a   1.000
_cell.length_b   1.000
_cell.length_c   1.000
_cell.angle_alpha   90.00
_cell.angle_beta   90.00
_cell.angle_gamma   90.00
#
_symmetry.space_group_name_H-M   'P 1'
#
loop_
_entity.id
_entity.type
_entity.pdbx_description
1 polymer ?
#
loop_
_entity_poly.entity_id
_entity_poly.type
_entity_poly.pdbx_seq_one_letter_code
_entity_poly.pdbx_strand_id
1 'polypeptide(L)'
;MDLVKKWLEGKDPALAPHLLLVGRSGSGKTSAAKAILSTALRGGENVIVLDWDGEYTDLPVPIYTPPFEVSAPPHLIADALGEVERNPEGGHVISALLCKALEKGSVDQAIRALTSDRFEFREASYARLRLETIARYCVINARLFNENERGNNAMGMYDLIGVYDLSKVLSVSHRAMLQQFFAVLIVLTRLEANNSIPLILAIEEGGMGARETFLKRLLAEARRAGVKLVFITHSLPDYDLRQSFEILLFDHDPLIPRLLNVAIPYSKLTPGECWWIRRGGSAKKLRF
;
A
#
# COMPACT_ATOMS: atom_id res chain seq x y z
N MET A 1 -22.00 -7.97 -6.01
CA MET A 1 -21.58 -8.59 -4.74
C MET A 1 -21.02 -10.01 -4.88
N ASP A 2 -21.63 -10.92 -5.64
CA ASP A 2 -21.11 -12.31 -5.77
C ASP A 2 -19.64 -12.39 -6.26
N LEU A 3 -19.26 -11.59 -7.27
CA LEU A 3 -17.88 -11.55 -7.77
C LEU A 3 -16.87 -11.02 -6.73
N VAL A 4 -17.26 -10.02 -5.93
CA VAL A 4 -16.43 -9.49 -4.84
C VAL A 4 -16.17 -10.58 -3.81
N LYS A 5 -17.21 -11.33 -3.41
CA LYS A 5 -17.06 -12.45 -2.48
C LYS A 5 -16.12 -13.52 -3.03
N LYS A 6 -16.29 -13.92 -4.30
CA LYS A 6 -15.38 -14.88 -4.96
C LYS A 6 -13.93 -14.40 -5.00
N TRP A 7 -13.73 -13.11 -5.27
CA TRP A 7 -12.40 -12.49 -5.23
C TRP A 7 -11.81 -12.49 -3.82
N LEU A 8 -12.60 -12.12 -2.81
CA LEU A 8 -12.21 -12.14 -1.39
C LEU A 8 -11.83 -13.55 -0.91
N GLU A 9 -12.55 -14.57 -1.34
CA GLU A 9 -12.22 -15.97 -1.05
C GLU A 9 -10.89 -16.41 -1.68
N GLY A 10 -10.48 -15.81 -2.81
CA GLY A 10 -9.20 -16.11 -3.48
C GLY A 10 -9.05 -17.54 -4.00
N LYS A 11 -10.15 -18.29 -4.11
CA LYS A 11 -10.15 -19.70 -4.54
C LYS A 11 -10.19 -19.89 -6.05
N ASP A 12 -10.60 -18.85 -6.80
CA ASP A 12 -10.65 -18.88 -8.26
C ASP A 12 -9.29 -18.45 -8.85
N PRO A 13 -8.47 -19.37 -9.38
CA PRO A 13 -7.17 -19.01 -9.95
C PRO A 13 -7.27 -18.18 -11.23
N ALA A 14 -8.47 -18.07 -11.82
CA ALA A 14 -8.71 -17.20 -12.97
C ALA A 14 -8.84 -15.73 -12.56
N LEU A 15 -9.02 -15.42 -11.27
CA LEU A 15 -9.02 -14.06 -10.75
C LEU A 15 -7.59 -13.59 -10.48
N ALA A 16 -7.30 -12.36 -10.85
CA ALA A 16 -6.10 -11.70 -10.39
C ALA A 16 -6.19 -11.46 -8.86
N PRO A 17 -5.06 -11.55 -8.13
CA PRO A 17 -5.04 -11.46 -6.67
C PRO A 17 -5.28 -10.04 -6.14
N HIS A 18 -5.07 -9.02 -6.97
CA HIS A 18 -5.23 -7.61 -6.59
C HIS A 18 -6.43 -7.00 -7.32
N LEU A 19 -6.92 -5.88 -6.80
CA LEU A 19 -8.06 -5.14 -7.32
C LEU A 19 -7.65 -3.68 -7.58
N LEU A 20 -7.96 -3.18 -8.77
CA LEU A 20 -7.74 -1.80 -9.18
C LEU A 20 -9.08 -1.08 -9.30
N LEU A 21 -9.27 0.00 -8.56
CA LEU A 21 -10.43 0.89 -8.68
C LEU A 21 -9.97 2.15 -9.40
N VAL A 22 -10.51 2.40 -10.59
CA VAL A 22 -10.08 3.51 -11.46
C VAL A 22 -11.25 4.36 -11.94
N GLY A 23 -11.05 5.67 -11.92
CA GLY A 23 -12.02 6.66 -12.41
C GLY A 23 -11.81 8.05 -11.81
N ARG A 24 -12.43 9.06 -12.43
CA ARG A 24 -12.38 10.46 -11.96
C ARG A 24 -12.89 10.66 -10.53
N SER A 25 -12.60 11.82 -9.93
CA SER A 25 -13.15 12.22 -8.63
C SER A 25 -14.68 12.24 -8.66
N GLY A 26 -15.33 11.84 -7.56
CA GLY A 26 -16.79 11.78 -7.46
C GLY A 26 -17.46 10.63 -8.25
N SER A 27 -16.71 9.70 -8.83
CA SER A 27 -17.27 8.55 -9.57
C SER A 27 -17.79 7.40 -8.69
N GLY A 28 -17.55 7.46 -7.37
CA GLY A 28 -17.97 6.42 -6.42
C GLY A 28 -16.90 5.38 -6.06
N LYS A 29 -15.62 5.60 -6.43
CA LYS A 29 -14.51 4.70 -6.08
C LYS A 29 -14.44 4.41 -4.58
N THR A 30 -14.40 5.47 -3.76
CA THR A 30 -14.30 5.34 -2.30
C THR A 30 -15.51 4.62 -1.71
N SER A 31 -16.72 4.96 -2.16
CA SER A 31 -17.95 4.25 -1.74
C SER A 31 -17.87 2.75 -2.03
N ALA A 32 -17.43 2.37 -3.23
CA ALA A 32 -17.25 0.98 -3.59
C ALA A 32 -16.12 0.31 -2.79
N ALA A 33 -15.00 1.00 -2.58
CA ALA A 33 -13.90 0.52 -1.75
C ALA A 33 -14.40 0.21 -0.33
N LYS A 34 -15.09 1.15 0.33
CA LYS A 34 -15.69 0.94 1.65
C LYS A 34 -16.62 -0.27 1.69
N ALA A 35 -17.46 -0.45 0.65
CA ALA A 35 -18.37 -1.59 0.57
C ALA A 35 -17.62 -2.93 0.46
N ILE A 36 -16.52 -2.97 -0.30
CA ILE A 36 -15.63 -4.14 -0.43
C ILE A 36 -14.93 -4.42 0.89
N LEU A 37 -14.28 -3.41 1.48
CA LEU A 37 -13.54 -3.54 2.73
C LEU A 37 -14.46 -3.91 3.91
N SER A 38 -15.66 -3.34 3.99
CA SER A 38 -16.67 -3.73 5.00
C SER A 38 -17.16 -5.17 4.80
N THR A 39 -17.18 -5.65 3.55
CA THR A 39 -17.52 -7.05 3.25
C THR A 39 -16.39 -7.98 3.70
N ALA A 40 -15.14 -7.60 3.48
CA ALA A 40 -13.97 -8.32 3.98
C ALA A 40 -13.90 -8.32 5.52
N LEU A 41 -14.11 -7.19 6.19
CA LEU A 41 -14.14 -7.16 7.66
C LEU A 41 -15.20 -8.11 8.23
N ARG A 42 -16.38 -8.22 7.59
CA ARG A 42 -17.42 -9.18 7.99
C ARG A 42 -17.08 -10.65 7.67
N GLY A 43 -16.19 -10.90 6.72
CA GLY A 43 -15.68 -12.24 6.40
C GLY A 43 -14.53 -12.68 7.31
N GLY A 44 -14.03 -11.77 8.17
CA GLY A 44 -12.94 -12.04 9.10
C GLY A 44 -11.56 -11.75 8.52
N GLU A 45 -11.46 -11.10 7.36
CA GLU A 45 -10.19 -10.65 6.80
C GLU A 45 -9.62 -9.44 7.57
N ASN A 46 -8.30 -9.40 7.68
CA ASN A 46 -7.59 -8.23 8.20
C ASN A 46 -7.57 -7.14 7.12
N VAL A 47 -7.88 -5.91 7.49
CA VAL A 47 -7.87 -4.75 6.59
C VAL A 47 -6.97 -3.66 7.13
N ILE A 48 -6.05 -3.19 6.28
CA ILE A 48 -5.31 -1.95 6.50
C ILE A 48 -5.65 -0.98 5.37
N VAL A 49 -5.96 0.26 5.73
CA VAL A 49 -6.23 1.34 4.77
C VAL A 49 -5.18 2.43 4.94
N LEU A 50 -4.49 2.78 3.86
CA LEU A 50 -3.69 4.00 3.79
C LEU A 50 -4.58 5.09 3.20
N ASP A 51 -5.27 5.81 4.08
CA ASP A 51 -6.33 6.77 3.77
C ASP A 51 -5.73 8.14 3.47
N TRP A 52 -5.84 8.58 2.23
CA TRP A 52 -5.18 9.77 1.74
C TRP A 52 -5.93 11.02 2.16
N ASP A 53 -7.26 11.00 2.09
CA ASP A 53 -8.14 12.16 2.31
C ASP A 53 -9.00 12.08 3.58
N GLY A 54 -8.87 11.01 4.37
CA GLY A 54 -9.62 10.81 5.60
C GLY A 54 -11.03 10.28 5.34
N GLU A 55 -11.26 9.68 4.17
CA GLU A 55 -12.59 9.24 3.75
C GLU A 55 -13.03 7.96 4.46
N TYR A 56 -12.14 7.16 5.07
CA TYR A 56 -12.45 5.82 5.61
C TYR A 56 -12.66 5.78 7.13
N THR A 57 -12.79 6.94 7.77
CA THR A 57 -12.97 7.09 9.23
C THR A 57 -14.30 6.51 9.78
N ASP A 58 -15.21 6.07 8.92
CA ASP A 58 -16.46 5.39 9.27
C ASP A 58 -16.36 3.86 9.26
N LEU A 59 -15.22 3.28 8.87
CA LEU A 59 -15.01 1.84 8.97
C LEU A 59 -14.92 1.38 10.44
N PRO A 60 -15.44 0.19 10.79
CA PRO A 60 -15.47 -0.30 12.18
C PRO A 60 -14.11 -0.91 12.59
N VAL A 61 -13.03 -0.14 12.41
CA VAL A 61 -11.65 -0.50 12.78
C VAL A 61 -10.98 0.71 13.43
N PRO A 62 -9.90 0.52 14.22
CA PRO A 62 -9.14 1.63 14.77
C PRO A 62 -8.67 2.61 13.69
N ILE A 63 -8.65 3.89 14.03
CA ILE A 63 -8.12 4.97 13.19
C ILE A 63 -6.84 5.47 13.85
N TYR A 64 -5.74 5.41 13.11
CA TYR A 64 -4.44 5.88 13.53
C TYR A 64 -4.13 7.21 12.87
N THR A 65 -3.63 8.15 13.65
CA THR A 65 -3.17 9.47 13.19
C THR A 65 -1.71 9.68 13.62
N PRO A 66 -0.96 10.61 12.99
CA PRO A 66 0.41 10.89 13.41
C PRO A 66 0.49 11.39 14.87
N PRO A 67 1.54 11.01 15.63
CA PRO A 67 2.64 10.16 15.19
C PRO A 67 2.25 8.67 15.15
N PHE A 68 2.56 7.99 14.05
CA PHE A 68 2.29 6.58 13.87
C PHE A 68 3.33 5.72 14.58
N GLU A 69 2.91 4.66 15.27
CA GLU A 69 3.84 3.72 15.88
C GLU A 69 4.32 2.69 14.84
N VAL A 70 5.64 2.56 14.70
CA VAL A 70 6.28 1.66 13.75
C VAL A 70 7.27 0.77 14.47
N SER A 71 6.92 -0.51 14.60
CA SER A 71 7.76 -1.53 15.24
C SER A 71 8.06 -2.64 14.24
N ALA A 72 9.30 -2.71 13.77
CA ALA A 72 9.78 -3.70 12.82
C ALA A 72 11.32 -3.86 12.95
N PRO A 73 11.90 -4.98 12.49
CA PRO A 73 13.35 -5.14 12.43
C PRO A 73 14.03 -4.03 11.60
N PRO A 74 15.28 -3.66 11.91
CA PRO A 74 15.99 -2.58 11.22
C PRO A 74 16.10 -2.79 9.71
N HIS A 75 16.31 -4.04 9.25
CA HIS A 75 16.45 -4.36 7.83
C HIS A 75 15.14 -4.11 7.06
N LEU A 76 13.99 -4.42 7.64
CA LEU A 76 12.69 -4.15 7.01
C LEU A 76 12.39 -2.66 6.89
N ILE A 77 12.70 -1.90 7.95
CA ILE A 77 12.54 -0.43 7.95
C ILE A 77 13.46 0.18 6.87
N ALA A 78 14.71 -0.28 6.82
CA ALA A 78 15.69 0.16 5.85
C ALA A 78 15.28 -0.17 4.40
N ASP A 79 14.78 -1.39 4.15
CA ASP A 79 14.29 -1.81 2.84
C ASP A 79 13.07 -1.00 2.40
N ALA A 80 12.10 -0.77 3.30
CA ALA A 80 10.94 0.06 3.01
C ALA A 80 11.35 1.50 2.66
N LEU A 81 12.24 2.11 3.44
CA LEU A 81 12.82 3.43 3.14
C LEU A 81 13.66 3.46 1.86
N GLY A 82 14.29 2.34 1.49
CA GLY A 82 15.00 2.19 0.22
C GLY A 82 14.08 2.36 -1.00
N GLU A 83 12.82 1.97 -0.86
CA GLU A 83 11.80 2.06 -1.91
C GLU A 83 11.10 3.41 -2.02
N VAL A 84 11.06 4.19 -0.93
CA VAL A 84 10.43 5.53 -0.92
C VAL A 84 11.09 6.43 -1.95
N GLU A 85 10.32 6.94 -2.91
CA GLU A 85 10.80 7.79 -4.01
C GLU A 85 11.99 7.19 -4.77
N ARG A 86 12.04 5.86 -4.88
CA ARG A 86 13.14 5.17 -5.54
C ARG A 86 13.31 5.64 -6.99
N ASN A 87 14.52 6.11 -7.31
CA ASN A 87 14.99 6.15 -8.70
C ASN A 87 15.40 4.74 -9.13
N PRO A 88 15.40 4.42 -10.44
CA PRO A 88 15.71 3.08 -10.93
C PRO A 88 17.02 2.50 -10.36
N GLU A 89 18.00 3.35 -10.06
CA GLU A 89 19.31 3.00 -9.52
C GLU A 89 19.49 3.54 -8.09
N GLY A 90 20.20 2.79 -7.24
CA GLY A 90 20.66 3.25 -5.92
C GLY A 90 19.83 2.87 -4.68
N GLY A 91 18.61 2.36 -4.83
CA GLY A 91 17.75 1.98 -3.69
C GLY A 91 18.39 0.97 -2.73
N HIS A 92 19.17 0.01 -3.26
CA HIS A 92 19.89 -0.98 -2.44
C HIS A 92 21.02 -0.36 -1.60
N VAL A 93 21.71 0.65 -2.13
CA VAL A 93 22.75 1.36 -1.38
C VAL A 93 22.10 2.14 -0.24
N ILE A 94 20.99 2.82 -0.51
CA ILE A 94 20.22 3.54 0.52
C ILE A 94 19.76 2.59 1.63
N SER A 95 19.15 1.44 1.28
CA SER A 95 18.75 0.45 2.28
C SER A 95 19.95 -0.05 3.11
N ALA A 96 21.06 -0.42 2.47
CA ALA A 96 22.25 -0.90 3.18
C ALA A 96 22.83 0.16 4.15
N LEU A 97 22.83 1.43 3.76
CA LEU A 97 23.25 2.55 4.61
C LEU A 97 22.30 2.73 5.81
N LEU A 98 20.99 2.68 5.56
CA LEU A 98 19.97 2.79 6.59
C LEU A 98 20.02 1.65 7.59
N CYS A 99 20.18 0.41 7.12
CA CYS A 99 20.27 -0.77 7.99
C CYS A 99 21.44 -0.62 8.96
N LYS A 100 22.65 -0.34 8.44
CA LYS A 100 23.85 -0.08 9.25
C LYS A 100 23.69 1.08 10.22
N ALA A 101 22.91 2.10 9.86
CA ALA A 101 22.66 3.24 10.72
C ALA A 101 21.67 2.90 11.85
N LEU A 102 20.58 2.21 11.54
CA LEU A 102 19.53 1.80 12.49
C LEU A 102 20.03 0.74 13.48
N GLU A 103 20.94 -0.15 13.07
CA GLU A 103 21.57 -1.11 13.98
C GLU A 103 22.35 -0.44 15.13
N LYS A 104 22.93 0.75 14.88
CA LYS A 104 23.72 1.47 15.88
C LYS A 104 22.90 2.01 17.05
N GLY A 105 21.58 2.19 16.90
CA GLY A 105 20.84 2.85 17.96
C GLY A 105 19.41 3.25 17.66
N SER A 106 19.00 4.28 18.40
CA SER A 106 17.79 5.07 18.13
C SER A 106 17.84 5.73 16.74
N VAL A 107 16.68 6.17 16.26
CA VAL A 107 16.56 6.96 15.02
C VAL A 107 17.48 8.17 15.02
N ASP A 108 17.58 8.90 16.14
CA ASP A 108 18.47 10.06 16.26
C ASP A 108 19.95 9.68 16.10
N GLN A 109 20.35 8.52 16.63
CA GLN A 109 21.71 7.99 16.44
C GLN A 109 21.94 7.57 14.99
N ALA A 110 20.93 6.99 14.33
CA ALA A 110 20.99 6.64 12.92
C ALA A 110 21.12 7.88 12.02
N ILE A 111 20.31 8.93 12.27
CA ILE A 111 20.40 10.21 11.56
C ILE A 111 21.80 10.82 11.75
N ARG A 112 22.30 10.91 12.98
CA ARG A 112 23.67 11.41 13.24
C ARG A 112 24.74 10.58 12.54
N ALA A 113 24.58 9.26 12.49
CA ALA A 113 25.52 8.39 11.80
C ALA A 113 25.56 8.70 10.30
N LEU A 114 24.42 8.93 9.66
CA LEU A 114 24.33 9.28 8.23
C LEU A 114 24.87 10.67 7.90
N THR A 115 24.99 11.55 8.90
CA THR A 115 25.60 12.90 8.75
C THR A 115 27.12 12.89 8.91
N SER A 116 27.71 11.83 9.47
CA SER A 116 29.16 11.80 9.72
C SER A 116 30.00 11.71 8.44
N ASP A 117 31.21 12.30 8.48
CA ASP A 117 32.21 12.32 7.38
C ASP A 117 32.61 10.92 6.86
N ARG A 118 32.17 9.84 7.51
CA ARG A 118 32.36 8.46 7.03
C ARG A 118 31.42 8.09 5.88
N PHE A 119 30.42 8.93 5.61
CA PHE A 119 29.44 8.72 4.54
C PHE A 119 29.42 9.92 3.58
N GLU A 120 30.57 10.29 3.01
CA GLU A 120 30.73 11.32 1.95
C GLU A 120 30.06 10.94 0.61
N PHE A 121 28.94 10.22 0.66
CA PHE A 121 28.18 9.77 -0.49
C PHE A 121 26.83 10.48 -0.54
N ARG A 122 26.43 10.90 -1.75
CA ARG A 122 25.14 11.54 -2.02
C ARG A 122 23.97 10.68 -1.52
N GLU A 123 24.12 9.37 -1.56
CA GLU A 123 23.18 8.35 -1.10
C GLU A 123 22.90 8.43 0.40
N ALA A 124 23.89 8.79 1.22
CA ALA A 124 23.70 8.93 2.67
C ALA A 124 22.85 10.15 3.01
N SER A 125 22.97 11.23 2.22
CA SER A 125 22.08 12.39 2.33
C SER A 125 20.64 12.04 1.96
N TYR A 126 20.42 11.21 0.92
CA TYR A 126 19.10 10.71 0.57
C TYR A 126 18.51 9.76 1.63
N ALA A 127 19.31 8.83 2.14
CA ALA A 127 18.95 7.96 3.24
C ALA A 127 18.50 8.77 4.46
N ARG A 128 19.30 9.77 4.85
CA ARG A 128 19.01 10.67 5.96
C ARG A 128 17.70 11.42 5.75
N LEU A 129 17.49 12.04 4.59
CA LEU A 129 16.28 12.81 4.29
C LEU A 129 15.03 11.93 4.40
N ARG A 130 15.07 10.71 3.86
CA ARG A 130 13.95 9.77 3.95
C ARG A 130 13.66 9.39 5.40
N LEU A 131 14.70 9.04 6.16
CA LEU A 131 14.55 8.70 7.58
C LEU A 131 14.00 9.88 8.40
N GLU A 132 14.52 11.09 8.20
CA GLU A 132 14.04 12.32 8.86
C GLU A 132 12.57 12.60 8.52
N THR A 133 12.18 12.45 7.26
CA THR A 133 10.79 12.65 6.84
C THR A 133 9.85 11.65 7.50
N ILE A 134 10.20 10.35 7.52
CA ILE A 134 9.37 9.33 8.19
C ILE A 134 9.36 9.53 9.71
N ALA A 135 10.50 9.82 10.33
CA ALA A 135 10.63 10.05 11.77
C ALA A 135 9.85 11.29 12.27
N ARG A 136 9.57 12.25 11.38
CA ARG A 136 8.69 13.40 11.70
C ARG A 136 7.26 12.97 12.03
N TYR A 137 6.78 11.88 11.42
CA TYR A 137 5.40 11.42 11.53
C TYR A 137 5.28 10.05 12.19
N CYS A 138 6.40 9.40 12.53
CA CYS A 138 6.40 8.05 13.09
C CYS A 138 7.32 7.98 14.31
N VAL A 139 6.88 7.26 15.33
CA VAL A 139 7.74 6.76 16.41
C VAL A 139 8.26 5.39 15.97
N ILE A 140 9.55 5.33 15.59
CA ILE A 140 10.16 4.11 15.06
C ILE A 140 10.90 3.35 16.16
N ASN A 141 10.44 2.15 16.46
CA ASN A 141 11.01 1.22 17.42
C ASN A 141 11.70 0.05 16.70
N ALA A 142 12.90 0.28 16.17
CA ALA A 142 13.62 -0.70 15.36
C ALA A 142 14.17 -1.91 16.14
N ARG A 143 14.21 -1.86 17.48
CA ARG A 143 14.90 -2.86 18.34
C ARG A 143 13.97 -3.77 19.16
N LEU A 144 12.67 -3.47 19.20
CA LEU A 144 11.70 -4.26 19.98
C LEU A 144 11.36 -5.61 19.32
N PHE A 145 11.97 -5.93 18.18
CA PHE A 145 11.70 -7.13 17.41
C PHE A 145 12.69 -8.27 17.72
N ASN A 146 13.08 -8.43 18.98
CA ASN A 146 13.81 -9.62 19.40
C ASN A 146 12.81 -10.80 19.51
N GLU A 147 13.06 -11.88 18.78
CA GLU A 147 12.20 -13.08 18.73
C GLU A 147 11.87 -13.67 20.12
N ASN A 148 12.75 -13.43 21.11
CA ASN A 148 12.58 -13.88 22.49
C ASN A 148 11.54 -13.07 23.29
N GLU A 149 11.15 -11.87 22.84
CA GLU A 149 10.15 -11.02 23.50
C GLU A 149 8.77 -11.07 22.81
N ARG A 150 8.53 -12.05 21.92
CA ARG A 150 7.17 -12.41 21.45
C ARG A 150 6.25 -12.94 22.58
N GLY A 151 6.71 -12.88 23.84
CA GLY A 151 5.88 -13.06 25.03
C GLY A 151 4.85 -11.93 25.16
N ASN A 152 3.65 -12.17 24.65
CA ASN A 152 2.37 -11.54 24.96
C ASN A 152 2.17 -10.01 24.78
N ASN A 153 3.21 -9.16 24.70
CA ASN A 153 3.03 -7.70 24.77
C ASN A 153 3.71 -6.85 23.67
N ALA A 154 4.55 -7.43 22.80
CA ALA A 154 5.14 -6.68 21.68
C ALA A 154 4.21 -6.72 20.46
N MET A 155 3.17 -5.89 20.48
CA MET A 155 2.23 -5.73 19.37
C MET A 155 2.98 -5.08 18.20
N GLY A 156 3.31 -5.88 17.19
CA GLY A 156 4.04 -5.37 16.02
C GLY A 156 3.11 -4.62 15.09
N MET A 157 3.66 -3.88 14.12
CA MET A 157 2.85 -3.12 13.15
C MET A 157 1.84 -3.99 12.38
N TYR A 158 2.06 -5.31 12.33
CA TYR A 158 1.21 -6.31 11.70
C TYR A 158 -0.06 -6.66 12.49
N ASP A 159 -0.11 -6.34 13.78
CA ASP A 159 -1.30 -6.50 14.62
C ASP A 159 -2.24 -5.28 14.53
N LEU A 160 -1.77 -4.17 13.93
CA LEU A 160 -2.52 -2.93 13.79
C LEU A 160 -3.39 -2.95 12.52
N ILE A 161 -4.44 -3.77 12.56
CA ILE A 161 -5.58 -3.66 11.65
C ILE A 161 -6.20 -2.27 11.86
N GLY A 162 -6.47 -1.54 10.77
CA GLY A 162 -7.06 -0.21 10.89
C GLY A 162 -6.87 0.73 9.71
N VAL A 163 -7.31 1.96 9.91
CA VAL A 163 -7.18 3.08 8.96
C VAL A 163 -6.04 3.97 9.41
N TYR A 164 -5.03 4.13 8.57
CA TYR A 164 -3.95 5.10 8.77
C TYR A 164 -4.35 6.38 8.05
N ASP A 165 -4.83 7.36 8.81
CA ASP A 165 -5.30 8.66 8.30
C ASP A 165 -4.10 9.55 7.95
N LEU A 166 -3.72 9.53 6.67
CA LEU A 166 -2.63 10.34 6.13
C LEU A 166 -3.08 11.77 5.80
N SER A 167 -4.37 12.10 5.88
CA SER A 167 -4.90 13.45 5.60
C SER A 167 -4.32 14.49 6.56
N LYS A 168 -3.91 14.07 7.75
CA LYS A 168 -3.25 14.92 8.77
C LYS A 168 -1.85 15.36 8.36
N VAL A 169 -1.26 14.74 7.34
CA VAL A 169 0.03 15.13 6.77
C VAL A 169 -0.21 16.18 5.67
N LEU A 170 0.09 17.45 5.98
CA LEU A 170 -0.19 18.58 5.08
C LEU A 170 0.67 18.59 3.80
N SER A 171 1.91 18.10 3.88
CA SER A 171 2.79 18.02 2.71
C SER A 171 2.41 16.82 1.86
N VAL A 172 1.96 17.07 0.63
CA VAL A 172 1.62 16.03 -0.36
C VAL A 172 2.79 15.08 -0.61
N SER A 173 4.01 15.61 -0.74
CA SER A 173 5.21 14.77 -0.92
C SER A 173 5.48 13.90 0.31
N HIS A 174 5.39 14.43 1.53
CA HIS A 174 5.58 13.61 2.73
C HIS A 174 4.49 12.55 2.88
N ARG A 175 3.24 12.89 2.52
CA ARG A 175 2.11 11.96 2.51
C ARG A 175 2.37 10.80 1.54
N ALA A 176 2.82 11.10 0.32
CA ALA A 176 3.24 10.12 -0.67
C ALA A 176 4.39 9.23 -0.19
N MET A 177 5.40 9.81 0.47
CA MET A 177 6.51 9.06 1.05
C MET A 177 6.06 8.11 2.16
N LEU A 178 5.20 8.57 3.07
CA LEU A 178 4.62 7.75 4.14
C LEU A 178 3.77 6.61 3.58
N GLN A 179 2.93 6.89 2.58
CA GLN A 179 2.12 5.86 1.95
C GLN A 179 2.98 4.77 1.32
N GLN A 180 4.03 5.14 0.58
CA GLN A 180 4.99 4.18 0.02
C GLN A 180 5.70 3.38 1.11
N PHE A 181 6.19 4.06 2.14
CA PHE A 181 6.87 3.44 3.27
C PHE A 181 5.98 2.41 3.97
N PHE A 182 4.75 2.78 4.35
CA PHE A 182 3.82 1.87 4.99
C PHE A 182 3.43 0.71 4.09
N ALA A 183 3.11 0.96 2.82
CA ALA A 183 2.71 -0.11 1.91
C ALA A 183 3.80 -1.18 1.77
N VAL A 184 5.05 -0.77 1.61
CA VAL A 184 6.19 -1.71 1.51
C VAL A 184 6.45 -2.38 2.85
N LEU A 185 6.51 -1.61 3.94
CA LEU A 185 6.80 -2.16 5.27
C LEU A 185 5.76 -3.21 5.71
N ILE A 186 4.47 -2.95 5.46
CA ILE A 186 3.37 -3.89 5.73
C ILE A 186 3.59 -5.20 4.97
N VAL A 187 3.89 -5.11 3.67
CA VAL A 187 4.08 -6.29 2.81
C VAL A 187 5.34 -7.07 3.22
N LEU A 188 6.46 -6.40 3.47
CA LEU A 188 7.71 -7.06 3.88
C LEU A 188 7.58 -7.73 5.24
N THR A 189 6.98 -7.04 6.21
CA THR A 189 6.73 -7.59 7.55
C THR A 189 5.82 -8.81 7.48
N ARG A 190 4.81 -8.77 6.59
CA ARG A 190 3.93 -9.90 6.37
C ARG A 190 4.65 -11.10 5.76
N LEU A 191 5.55 -10.85 4.81
CA LEU A 191 6.36 -11.88 4.17
C LEU A 191 7.25 -12.61 5.19
N GLU A 192 7.83 -11.87 6.15
CA GLU A 192 8.70 -12.43 7.19
C GLU A 192 7.93 -13.18 8.28
N ALA A 193 6.73 -12.69 8.66
CA ALA A 193 5.92 -13.29 9.71
C ALA A 193 5.30 -14.66 9.34
N ASN A 194 5.27 -15.02 8.05
CA ASN A 194 4.63 -16.24 7.51
C ASN A 194 3.22 -16.49 8.07
N ASN A 195 2.43 -15.42 8.25
CA ASN A 195 1.10 -15.48 8.83
C ASN A 195 0.08 -15.95 7.79
N SER A 196 -0.89 -16.77 8.20
CA SER A 196 -1.91 -17.39 7.33
C SER A 196 -3.21 -16.58 7.20
N ILE A 197 -3.48 -15.60 8.06
CA ILE A 197 -4.75 -14.84 8.05
C ILE A 197 -4.77 -13.84 6.88
N PRO A 198 -5.69 -13.92 5.90
CA PRO A 198 -5.69 -13.02 4.75
C PRO A 198 -5.64 -11.54 5.14
N LEU A 199 -4.74 -10.77 4.49
CA LEU A 199 -4.60 -9.34 4.68
C LEU A 199 -4.97 -8.62 3.39
N ILE A 200 -5.82 -7.59 3.52
CA ILE A 200 -6.12 -6.63 2.47
C ILE A 200 -5.47 -5.31 2.81
N LEU A 201 -4.66 -4.79 1.90
CA LEU A 201 -4.06 -3.47 1.97
C LEU A 201 -4.72 -2.58 0.92
N ALA A 202 -5.50 -1.60 1.37
CA ALA A 202 -6.09 -0.57 0.53
C ALA A 202 -5.18 0.65 0.47
N ILE A 203 -4.92 1.14 -0.74
CA ILE A 203 -4.07 2.30 -1.01
C ILE A 203 -4.91 3.31 -1.80
N GLU A 204 -5.32 4.38 -1.13
CA GLU A 204 -6.09 5.47 -1.73
C GLU A 204 -5.17 6.46 -2.47
N GLU A 205 -5.67 7.06 -3.55
CA GLU A 205 -4.89 8.00 -4.40
C GLU A 205 -3.50 7.46 -4.75
N GLY A 206 -3.41 6.16 -5.04
CA GLY A 206 -2.15 5.47 -5.19
C GLY A 206 -1.24 6.06 -6.28
N GLY A 207 -1.82 6.76 -7.28
CA GLY A 207 -1.05 7.48 -8.30
C GLY A 207 -0.25 8.68 -7.79
N MET A 208 -0.59 9.25 -6.63
CA MET A 208 0.11 10.42 -6.06
C MET A 208 1.45 10.08 -5.42
N GLY A 209 1.66 8.81 -5.05
CA GLY A 209 2.92 8.33 -4.46
C GLY A 209 3.56 7.15 -5.20
N ALA A 210 2.80 6.31 -5.89
CA ALA A 210 3.35 5.14 -6.55
C ALA A 210 3.91 5.47 -7.94
N ARG A 211 5.23 5.50 -8.06
CA ARG A 211 5.88 5.31 -9.38
C ARG A 211 5.60 3.89 -9.89
N GLU A 212 5.65 3.69 -11.20
CA GLU A 212 5.43 2.36 -11.81
C GLU A 212 6.38 1.29 -11.26
N THR A 213 7.64 1.65 -11.04
CA THR A 213 8.65 0.75 -10.46
C THR A 213 8.28 0.31 -9.04
N PHE A 214 7.77 1.24 -8.22
CA PHE A 214 7.26 0.95 -6.89
C PHE A 214 6.07 0.00 -6.96
N LEU A 215 5.08 0.29 -7.80
CA LEU A 215 3.87 -0.53 -7.91
C LEU A 215 4.20 -1.94 -8.41
N LYS A 216 5.10 -2.07 -9.39
CA LYS A 216 5.57 -3.36 -9.92
C LYS A 216 6.14 -4.25 -8.81
N ARG A 217 7.03 -3.69 -7.99
CA ARG A 217 7.66 -4.42 -6.90
C ARG A 217 6.65 -4.75 -5.80
N LEU A 218 5.83 -3.78 -5.41
CA LEU A 218 4.81 -3.95 -4.38
C LEU A 218 3.83 -5.08 -4.75
N LEU A 219 3.38 -5.15 -6.01
CA LEU A 219 2.51 -6.23 -6.49
C LEU A 219 3.18 -7.61 -6.38
N ALA A 220 4.44 -7.71 -6.80
CA ALA A 220 5.19 -8.96 -6.75
C ALA A 220 5.44 -9.44 -5.31
N GLU A 221 5.75 -8.53 -4.40
CA GLU A 221 5.95 -8.83 -2.97
C GLU A 221 4.62 -9.13 -2.27
N ALA A 222 3.57 -8.34 -2.51
CA ALA A 222 2.25 -8.53 -1.92
C ALA A 222 1.68 -9.91 -2.27
N ARG A 223 1.79 -10.33 -3.53
CA ARG A 223 1.36 -11.66 -3.97
C ARG A 223 2.09 -12.78 -3.20
N ARG A 224 3.41 -12.66 -3.01
CA ARG A 224 4.21 -13.66 -2.25
C ARG A 224 3.86 -13.67 -0.77
N ALA A 225 3.54 -12.50 -0.21
CA ALA A 225 3.15 -12.34 1.19
C ALA A 225 1.68 -12.71 1.47
N GLY A 226 0.91 -13.12 0.46
CA GLY A 226 -0.53 -13.37 0.60
C GLY A 226 -1.36 -12.11 0.89
N VAL A 227 -0.84 -10.93 0.54
CA VAL A 227 -1.50 -9.64 0.71
C VAL A 227 -2.28 -9.30 -0.56
N LYS A 228 -3.59 -9.11 -0.43
CA LYS A 228 -4.42 -8.57 -1.51
C LYS A 228 -4.32 -7.05 -1.50
N LEU A 229 -4.10 -6.46 -2.66
CA LEU A 229 -4.02 -5.01 -2.79
C LEU A 229 -5.34 -4.51 -3.36
N VAL A 230 -5.89 -3.46 -2.75
CA VAL A 230 -6.98 -2.67 -3.32
C VAL A 230 -6.39 -1.31 -3.66
N PHE A 231 -6.00 -1.14 -4.92
CA PHE A 231 -5.33 0.06 -5.39
C PHE A 231 -6.36 1.01 -5.99
N ILE A 232 -6.50 2.21 -5.44
CA ILE A 232 -7.52 3.19 -5.86
C ILE A 232 -6.80 4.39 -6.47
N THR A 233 -7.16 4.75 -7.70
CA THR A 233 -6.46 5.81 -8.45
C THR A 233 -7.36 6.45 -9.51
N HIS A 234 -6.90 7.55 -10.09
CA HIS A 234 -7.54 8.24 -11.20
C HIS A 234 -7.12 7.72 -12.58
N SER A 235 -5.92 7.13 -12.69
CA SER A 235 -5.34 6.70 -13.96
C SER A 235 -5.03 5.21 -13.98
N LEU A 236 -5.11 4.60 -15.17
CA LEU A 236 -4.67 3.23 -15.35
C LEU A 236 -3.14 3.14 -15.25
N PRO A 237 -2.58 2.14 -14.53
CA PRO A 237 -1.14 1.89 -14.54
C PRO A 237 -0.71 1.35 -15.92
N ASP A 238 0.58 1.11 -16.10
CA ASP A 238 1.11 0.50 -17.33
C ASP A 238 0.52 -0.88 -17.65
N TYR A 239 0.53 -1.22 -18.95
CA TYR A 239 -0.11 -2.44 -19.47
C TYR A 239 0.32 -3.72 -18.74
N ASP A 240 1.61 -3.87 -18.45
CA ASP A 240 2.15 -5.05 -17.76
C ASP A 240 1.63 -5.16 -16.31
N LEU A 241 1.42 -4.02 -15.64
CA LEU A 241 0.93 -4.00 -14.26
C LEU A 241 -0.57 -4.31 -14.20
N ARG A 242 -1.35 -3.89 -15.20
CA ARG A 242 -2.80 -4.16 -15.28
C ARG A 242 -3.12 -5.65 -15.20
N GLN A 243 -2.24 -6.51 -15.71
CA GLN A 243 -2.45 -7.96 -15.69
C GLN A 243 -2.44 -8.56 -14.28
N SER A 244 -1.95 -7.82 -13.28
CA SER A 244 -1.94 -8.21 -11.87
C SER A 244 -3.24 -7.84 -11.15
N PHE A 245 -4.18 -7.18 -11.83
CA PHE A 245 -5.41 -6.66 -11.25
C PHE A 245 -6.67 -7.22 -11.92
N GLU A 246 -7.70 -7.41 -11.10
CA GLU A 246 -9.08 -7.23 -11.54
C GLU A 246 -9.37 -5.73 -11.55
N ILE A 247 -10.12 -5.22 -12.53
CA ILE A 247 -10.32 -3.78 -12.68
C ILE A 247 -11.79 -3.43 -12.47
N LEU A 248 -12.06 -2.54 -11.52
CA LEU A 248 -13.31 -1.84 -11.35
C LEU A 248 -13.20 -0.46 -11.98
N LEU A 249 -13.84 -0.30 -13.14
CA LEU A 249 -13.84 0.93 -13.91
C LEU A 249 -15.12 1.74 -13.64
N PHE A 250 -14.96 2.91 -13.01
CA PHE A 250 -16.05 3.82 -12.65
C PHE A 250 -16.22 4.98 -13.64
N ASP A 251 -15.41 5.01 -14.70
CA ASP A 251 -15.46 6.05 -15.72
C ASP A 251 -15.78 5.47 -17.10
N HIS A 252 -16.25 6.33 -17.99
CA HIS A 252 -16.63 6.00 -19.36
C HIS A 252 -15.77 6.78 -20.36
N ASP A 253 -14.46 6.83 -20.14
CA ASP A 253 -13.53 7.36 -21.15
C ASP A 253 -13.50 6.40 -22.36
N PRO A 254 -13.83 6.88 -23.59
CA PRO A 254 -13.76 6.09 -24.82
C PRO A 254 -12.40 5.43 -25.10
N LEU A 255 -11.31 5.95 -24.54
CA LEU A 255 -9.97 5.39 -24.70
C LEU A 255 -9.74 4.19 -23.80
N ILE A 256 -10.42 4.09 -22.65
CA ILE A 256 -10.19 3.00 -21.69
C ILE A 256 -10.49 1.62 -22.28
N PRO A 257 -11.61 1.36 -22.99
CA PRO A 257 -11.83 0.08 -23.65
C PRO A 257 -10.69 -0.32 -24.60
N ARG A 258 -10.11 0.64 -25.32
CA ARG A 258 -8.97 0.42 -26.22
C ARG A 258 -7.71 0.07 -25.43
N LEU A 259 -7.43 0.81 -24.35
CA LEU A 259 -6.28 0.59 -23.48
C LEU A 259 -6.35 -0.74 -22.72
N LEU A 260 -7.56 -1.21 -22.41
CA LEU A 260 -7.78 -2.50 -21.74
C LEU A 260 -7.93 -3.66 -22.71
N ASN A 261 -8.04 -3.39 -24.02
CA ASN A 261 -8.33 -4.39 -25.05
C ASN A 261 -9.57 -5.25 -24.70
N VAL A 262 -10.63 -4.62 -24.21
CA VAL A 262 -11.88 -5.27 -23.80
C VAL A 262 -13.07 -4.54 -24.39
N ALA A 263 -14.05 -5.30 -24.89
CA ALA A 263 -15.35 -4.77 -25.28
C ALA A 263 -16.15 -4.38 -24.02
N ILE A 264 -16.30 -3.08 -23.80
CA ILE A 264 -17.13 -2.53 -22.71
C ILE A 264 -18.39 -1.94 -23.35
N PRO A 265 -19.60 -2.36 -22.94
CA PRO A 265 -20.83 -1.78 -23.45
C PRO A 265 -20.89 -0.27 -23.19
N TYR A 266 -21.38 0.48 -24.19
CA TYR A 266 -21.49 1.95 -24.16
C TYR A 266 -22.66 2.46 -23.29
N SER A 267 -22.92 1.81 -22.15
CA SER A 267 -23.96 2.26 -21.22
C SER A 267 -23.40 3.27 -20.24
N LYS A 268 -24.08 4.41 -20.10
CA LYS A 268 -23.74 5.42 -19.08
C LYS A 268 -23.73 4.77 -17.69
N LEU A 269 -22.64 4.98 -16.96
CA LEU A 269 -22.55 4.62 -15.55
C LEU A 269 -23.18 5.75 -14.71
N THR A 270 -23.99 5.37 -13.73
CA THR A 270 -24.44 6.27 -12.65
C THR A 270 -23.52 6.15 -11.44
N PRO A 271 -23.48 7.13 -10.52
CA PRO A 271 -22.65 7.03 -9.32
C PRO A 271 -22.89 5.72 -8.56
N GLY A 272 -21.81 5.01 -8.24
CA GLY A 272 -21.84 3.69 -7.59
C GLY A 272 -21.94 2.50 -8.57
N GLU A 273 -22.15 2.75 -9.86
CA GLU A 273 -22.03 1.72 -10.90
C GLU A 273 -20.60 1.68 -11.47
N CYS A 274 -20.14 0.47 -11.81
CA CYS A 274 -18.86 0.28 -12.46
C CYS A 274 -18.87 -0.93 -13.39
N TRP A 275 -17.84 -1.04 -14.22
CA TRP A 275 -17.54 -2.25 -14.97
C TRP A 275 -16.47 -3.06 -14.22
N TRP A 276 -16.78 -4.29 -13.86
CA TRP A 276 -15.79 -5.29 -13.46
C TRP A 276 -15.18 -5.92 -14.71
N ILE A 277 -13.89 -5.74 -14.91
CA ILE A 277 -13.13 -6.19 -16.07
C ILE A 277 -12.12 -7.23 -15.57
N ARG A 278 -12.30 -8.48 -16.04
CA ARG A 278 -11.43 -9.61 -15.72
C ARG A 278 -10.35 -9.75 -16.80
N ARG A 279 -9.21 -10.33 -16.44
CA ARG A 279 -8.19 -10.74 -17.41
C ARG A 279 -8.81 -11.70 -18.44
N GLY A 280 -8.87 -11.28 -19.70
CA GLY A 280 -9.41 -12.10 -20.81
C GLY A 280 -10.91 -12.39 -20.74
N GLY A 281 -11.66 -11.72 -19.86
CA GLY A 281 -13.11 -11.92 -19.69
C GLY A 281 -13.95 -10.76 -20.23
N SER A 282 -15.26 -11.00 -20.38
CA SER A 282 -16.23 -9.95 -20.71
C SER A 282 -16.42 -9.00 -19.52
N ALA A 283 -16.54 -7.70 -19.79
CA ALA A 283 -16.92 -6.71 -18.78
C ALA A 283 -18.29 -7.03 -18.17
N LYS A 284 -18.41 -6.95 -16.84
CA LYS A 284 -19.67 -7.17 -16.10
C LYS A 284 -20.03 -5.89 -15.35
N LYS A 285 -21.24 -5.39 -15.55
CA LYS A 285 -21.73 -4.21 -14.81
C LYS A 285 -22.01 -4.59 -13.37
N LEU A 286 -21.54 -3.78 -12.42
CA LEU A 286 -21.82 -3.91 -10.99
C LEU A 286 -22.36 -2.61 -10.44
N ARG A 287 -23.00 -2.71 -9.27
CA ARG A 287 -23.45 -1.59 -8.45
C ARG A 287 -23.08 -1.85 -7.00
N PHE A 288 -22.55 -0.83 -6.36
CA PHE A 288 -22.20 -0.78 -4.94
C PHE A 288 -23.16 0.13 -4.18
#